data_AF-X1B1V4-F1
#
_entry.id   AF-X1B1V4-F1
#
_cell.length_a   1.000
_cell.length_b   1.000
_cell.length_c   1.000
_cell.angle_alpha   90.00
_cell.angle_beta   90.00
_cell.angle_gamma   90.00
#
_symmetry.space_group_name_H-M   'P 1'
#
loop_
_entity.id
_entity.type
_entity.pdbx_description
1 polymer ?
#
loop_
_entity_poly.entity_id
_entity_poly.type
_entity_poly.pdbx_seq_one_letter_code
_entity_poly.pdbx_strand_id
1 'polypeptide(L)'
;MGYCGNMCRPFCIENVPKPAKKLMEVALEAVDYAMKNIAPGVPASQIFEGYYEILSRYGYEEFTLYGPAHGTGSSEVEGLWLARNAHFPIEPNMLFNIDIWLSDGNIGLRYEDGIIVTQDGIRELTSYRREVIVL
;
A
#
# COMPACT_ATOMS: atom_id res chain seq x y z
N MET A 1 -1.93 -19.89 16.92
CA MET A 1 -1.10 -18.71 16.60
C MET A 1 -0.16 -19.11 15.49
N GLY A 2 -0.25 -18.42 14.35
CA GLY A 2 0.48 -18.75 13.12
C GLY A 2 0.13 -17.78 12.00
N TYR A 3 -0.24 -16.55 12.36
CA TYR A 3 -0.61 -15.48 11.43
C TYR A 3 0.50 -14.44 11.36
N CYS A 4 0.71 -13.84 10.20
CA CYS A 4 1.67 -12.79 9.95
C CYS A 4 1.13 -11.42 10.39
N GLY A 5 2.02 -10.58 10.88
CA GLY A 5 1.78 -9.16 11.11
C GLY A 5 2.87 -8.37 10.43
N ASN A 6 2.48 -7.42 9.59
CA ASN A 6 3.38 -6.69 8.72
C ASN A 6 3.25 -5.19 8.95
N MET A 7 4.40 -4.51 8.93
CA MET A 7 4.47 -3.06 8.85
C MET A 7 5.83 -2.65 8.29
N CYS A 8 5.85 -1.59 7.48
CA CYS A 8 7.09 -1.04 6.94
C CYS A 8 7.04 0.48 6.94
N ARG A 9 8.12 1.12 7.40
CA ARG A 9 8.30 2.58 7.37
C ARG A 9 9.68 2.93 6.87
N PRO A 10 9.80 3.75 5.82
CA PRO A 10 11.08 4.30 5.44
C PRO A 10 11.42 5.47 6.38
N PHE A 11 12.71 5.65 6.66
CA PHE A 11 13.21 6.79 7.41
C PHE A 11 14.53 7.27 6.81
N CYS A 12 14.90 8.51 7.11
CA CYS A 12 16.20 9.08 6.79
C CYS A 12 16.96 9.42 8.07
N ILE A 13 18.29 9.41 8.00
CA ILE A 13 19.17 9.83 9.09
C ILE A 13 19.57 11.29 8.82
N GLU A 14 19.42 12.16 9.82
CA GLU A 14 19.75 13.59 9.81
C GLU A 14 18.92 14.46 8.85
N ASN A 15 18.88 14.13 7.55
CA ASN A 15 18.23 14.94 6.52
C ASN A 15 17.56 14.06 5.46
N VAL A 16 16.49 14.57 4.83
CA VAL A 16 15.78 13.88 3.74
C VAL A 16 16.23 14.47 2.39
N PRO A 17 16.90 13.69 1.52
CA PRO A 17 17.19 14.13 0.16
C PRO A 17 15.92 14.49 -0.60
N LYS A 18 15.93 15.57 -1.39
CA LYS A 18 14.74 16.01 -2.14
C LYS A 18 14.10 14.90 -3.00
N PRO A 19 14.86 14.06 -3.74
CA PRO A 19 14.28 12.95 -4.50
C PRO A 19 13.59 11.92 -3.61
N ALA A 20 14.22 11.53 -2.50
CA ALA A 20 13.64 10.60 -1.52
C ALA A 20 12.37 11.17 -0.88
N LYS A 21 12.37 12.46 -0.52
CA LYS A 21 11.19 13.14 0.02
C LYS A 21 10.02 13.08 -0.96
N LYS A 22 10.27 13.39 -2.24
CA LYS A 22 9.22 13.36 -3.26
C LYS A 22 8.68 11.95 -3.48
N LEU A 23 9.55 10.94 -3.51
CA LEU A 23 9.16 9.54 -3.62
C LEU A 23 8.29 9.11 -2.41
N MET A 24 8.66 9.53 -1.19
CA MET A 24 7.90 9.23 0.03
C MET A 24 6.51 9.88 -0.02
N GLU A 25 6.41 11.14 -0.44
CA GLU A 25 5.14 11.86 -0.55
C GLU A 25 4.19 11.18 -1.55
N VAL A 26 4.69 10.72 -2.70
CA VAL A 26 3.87 10.01 -3.69
C VAL A 26 3.42 8.64 -3.17
N ALA A 27 4.30 7.90 -2.49
CA ALA A 27 3.92 6.64 -1.87
C ALA A 27 2.85 6.84 -0.78
N LEU A 28 2.93 7.92 0.00
CA LEU A 28 1.92 8.24 1.01
C LEU A 28 0.57 8.62 0.43
N GLU A 29 0.55 9.37 -0.67
CA GLU A 29 -0.68 9.63 -1.41
C GLU A 29 -1.35 8.33 -1.88
N ALA A 30 -0.55 7.36 -2.33
CA ALA A 30 -1.03 6.02 -2.71
C ALA A 30 -1.55 5.21 -1.51
N VAL A 31 -0.86 5.25 -0.36
CA VAL A 31 -1.33 4.61 0.89
C VAL A 31 -2.68 5.21 1.31
N ASP A 32 -2.78 6.53 1.38
CA ASP A 32 -4.01 7.24 1.80
C ASP A 32 -5.17 6.94 0.85
N TYR A 33 -4.89 6.85 -0.45
CA TYR A 33 -5.88 6.42 -1.43
C TYR A 33 -6.38 4.99 -1.16
N ALA A 34 -5.47 4.03 -0.97
CA ALA A 34 -5.84 2.64 -0.70
C ALA A 34 -6.68 2.53 0.59
N MET A 35 -6.25 3.19 1.66
CA MET A 35 -6.95 3.23 2.95
C MET A 35 -8.37 3.79 2.84
N LYS A 36 -8.59 4.79 1.97
CA LYS A 36 -9.89 5.43 1.78
C LYS A 36 -10.84 4.63 0.88
N ASN A 37 -10.30 3.90 -0.09
CA ASN A 37 -11.12 3.31 -1.17
C ASN A 37 -11.31 1.80 -1.05
N ILE A 38 -10.47 1.09 -0.29
CA ILE A 38 -10.71 -0.32 0.04
C ILE A 38 -11.97 -0.38 0.92
N ALA A 39 -13.02 -1.04 0.41
CA ALA A 39 -14.29 -1.20 1.11
C ALA A 39 -15.06 -2.40 0.53
N PRO A 40 -16.06 -2.94 1.25
CA PRO A 40 -16.92 -4.01 0.75
C PRO A 40 -17.59 -3.66 -0.59
N GLY A 41 -17.58 -4.63 -1.51
CA GLY A 41 -18.19 -4.52 -2.83
C GLY A 41 -17.35 -3.79 -3.88
N VAL A 42 -16.27 -3.10 -3.48
CA VAL A 42 -15.38 -2.42 -4.44
C VAL A 42 -14.62 -3.46 -5.26
N PRO A 43 -14.62 -3.39 -6.60
CA PRO A 43 -13.80 -4.27 -7.43
C PRO A 43 -12.31 -4.09 -7.11
N ALA A 44 -11.59 -5.19 -6.92
CA ALA A 44 -10.16 -5.16 -6.61
C ALA A 44 -9.34 -4.40 -7.67
N SER A 45 -9.68 -4.54 -8.96
CA SER A 45 -9.03 -3.82 -10.05
C SER A 45 -9.22 -2.30 -9.98
N GLN A 46 -10.33 -1.80 -9.42
CA GLN A 46 -10.56 -0.36 -9.26
C GLN A 46 -9.58 0.27 -8.26
N ILE A 47 -9.20 -0.48 -7.22
CA ILE A 47 -8.17 -0.04 -6.28
C ILE A 47 -6.82 0.04 -7.00
N PHE A 48 -6.48 -0.94 -7.85
CA PHE A 48 -5.29 -0.87 -8.69
C PHE A 48 -5.29 0.34 -9.63
N GLU A 49 -6.41 0.59 -10.31
CA GLU A 49 -6.53 1.69 -11.28
C GLU A 49 -6.24 3.05 -10.65
N GLY A 50 -6.87 3.39 -9.53
CA GLY A 50 -6.62 4.67 -8.89
C GLY A 50 -5.21 4.78 -8.26
N TYR A 51 -4.63 3.68 -7.79
CA TYR A 51 -3.22 3.63 -7.41
C TYR A 51 -2.32 3.96 -8.60
N TYR A 52 -2.55 3.31 -9.74
CA TYR A 52 -1.77 3.52 -10.96
C TYR A 52 -1.95 4.94 -11.52
N GLU A 53 -3.15 5.51 -11.44
CA GLU A 53 -3.41 6.91 -11.80
C GLU A 53 -2.64 7.90 -10.91
N ILE A 54 -2.49 7.62 -9.61
CA ILE A 54 -1.65 8.44 -8.71
C ILE A 54 -0.21 8.44 -9.20
N LEU A 55 0.35 7.25 -9.46
CA LEU A 55 1.72 7.15 -9.96
C LEU A 55 1.89 7.87 -11.31
N SER A 56 0.90 7.74 -12.20
CA SER A 56 0.95 8.33 -13.53
C SER A 56 0.97 9.86 -13.52
N ARG A 57 0.27 10.50 -12.57
CA ARG A 57 0.36 11.97 -12.39
C ARG A 57 1.77 12.47 -12.09
N TYR A 58 2.64 11.61 -11.56
CA TYR A 58 4.03 11.93 -11.25
C TYR A 58 5.04 11.32 -12.22
N GLY A 59 4.59 10.54 -13.21
CA GLY A 59 5.47 9.81 -14.14
C GLY A 59 6.18 8.62 -13.48
N TYR A 60 5.59 8.03 -12.44
CA TYR A 60 6.17 6.95 -11.61
C TYR A 60 5.55 5.58 -11.89
N GLU A 61 4.88 5.39 -13.02
CA GLU A 61 4.22 4.12 -13.37
C GLU A 61 5.20 2.94 -13.42
N GLU A 62 6.42 3.20 -13.86
CA GLU A 62 7.50 2.20 -13.96
C GLU A 62 8.27 2.03 -12.64
N PHE A 63 7.95 2.80 -11.60
CA PHE A 63 8.65 2.74 -10.31
C PHE A 63 8.09 1.63 -9.40
N THR A 64 6.94 1.07 -9.74
CA THR A 64 6.28 0.00 -8.97
C THR A 64 6.40 -1.35 -9.67
N LEU A 65 6.48 -2.43 -8.90
CA LEU A 65 6.48 -3.81 -9.42
C LEU A 65 5.13 -4.52 -9.22
N TYR A 66 4.36 -4.07 -8.22
CA TYR A 66 3.11 -4.69 -7.80
C TYR A 66 2.22 -3.63 -7.12
N GLY A 67 1.20 -4.10 -6.39
CA GLY A 67 0.42 -3.27 -5.49
C GLY A 67 -1.02 -3.08 -5.93
N PRO A 68 -1.77 -2.20 -5.24
CA PRO A 68 -1.33 -1.52 -4.01
C PRO A 68 -1.46 -2.39 -2.76
N ALA A 69 -1.98 -3.61 -2.86
CA ALA A 69 -2.11 -4.51 -1.70
C ALA A 69 -2.12 -5.99 -2.08
N HIS A 70 -1.75 -6.83 -1.12
CA HIS A 70 -1.86 -8.29 -1.20
C HIS A 70 -2.55 -8.85 0.04
N GLY A 71 -3.15 -10.03 -0.10
CA GLY A 71 -3.70 -10.74 1.05
C GLY A 71 -2.61 -11.18 2.01
N THR A 72 -2.97 -11.32 3.29
CA THR A 72 -2.09 -11.83 4.35
C THR A 72 -2.89 -12.72 5.31
N GLY A 73 -2.20 -13.66 5.95
CA GLY A 73 -2.84 -14.62 6.83
C GLY A 73 -1.81 -15.47 7.55
N SER A 74 -1.77 -16.77 7.28
CA SER A 74 -0.72 -17.68 7.75
C SER A 74 0.59 -17.55 6.97
N SER A 75 0.54 -16.98 5.77
CA SER A 75 1.69 -16.52 5.01
C SER A 75 1.72 -15.00 4.94
N GLU A 76 2.91 -14.45 4.80
CA GLU A 76 3.15 -13.01 4.68
C GLU A 76 2.43 -12.46 3.44
N VAL A 77 2.70 -13.09 2.29
CA VAL A 77 1.93 -12.94 1.06
C VAL A 77 1.03 -14.15 0.86
N GLU A 78 -0.28 -13.92 0.76
CA GLU A 78 -1.28 -14.88 0.31
C GLU A 78 -1.86 -14.49 -1.06
N GLY A 79 -2.92 -15.17 -1.49
CA GLY A 79 -3.71 -14.75 -2.65
C GLY A 79 -4.41 -13.39 -2.43
N LEU A 80 -5.32 -13.02 -3.33
CA LEU A 80 -6.03 -11.73 -3.30
C LEU A 80 -5.09 -10.52 -3.50
N TRP A 81 -4.41 -10.49 -4.64
CA TRP A 81 -3.73 -9.28 -5.08
C TRP A 81 -4.75 -8.25 -5.57
N LEU A 82 -4.66 -7.01 -5.10
CA LEU A 82 -5.40 -5.89 -5.68
C LEU A 82 -4.71 -5.42 -6.97
N ALA A 83 -4.64 -6.30 -7.97
CA ALA A 83 -3.92 -6.08 -9.22
C ALA A 83 -4.85 -5.66 -10.37
N ARG A 84 -4.27 -5.20 -11.49
CA ARG A 84 -4.99 -4.82 -12.72
C ARG A 84 -5.99 -5.87 -13.21
N ASN A 85 -5.63 -7.14 -13.11
CA ASN A 85 -6.42 -8.29 -13.58
C ASN A 85 -7.16 -9.02 -12.44
N ALA A 86 -7.34 -8.37 -11.29
CA ALA A 86 -8.09 -8.93 -10.17
C ALA A 86 -9.59 -8.87 -10.44
N HIS A 87 -10.23 -10.03 -10.57
CA HIS A 87 -11.65 -10.16 -10.91
C HIS A 87 -12.49 -10.64 -9.72
N PHE A 88 -12.37 -9.95 -8.58
CA PHE A 88 -13.17 -10.21 -7.40
C PHE A 88 -13.61 -8.89 -6.73
N PRO A 89 -14.80 -8.85 -6.12
CA PRO A 89 -15.15 -7.77 -5.21
C PRO A 89 -14.40 -7.96 -3.88
N ILE A 90 -14.03 -6.85 -3.25
CA ILE A 90 -13.51 -6.86 -1.88
C ILE A 90 -14.66 -7.21 -0.93
N GLU A 91 -14.46 -8.15 0.00
CA GLU A 91 -15.50 -8.62 0.91
C GLU A 91 -15.11 -8.42 2.38
N PRO A 92 -16.09 -8.28 3.30
CA PRO A 92 -15.82 -8.26 4.72
C PRO A 92 -15.03 -9.51 5.18
N ASN A 93 -14.15 -9.32 6.15
CA ASN A 93 -13.19 -10.31 6.67
C ASN A 93 -12.02 -10.68 5.74
N MET A 94 -11.90 -10.06 4.56
CA MET A 94 -10.62 -10.08 3.84
C MET A 94 -9.57 -9.27 4.61
N LEU A 95 -8.34 -9.80 4.68
CA LEU A 95 -7.18 -9.11 5.23
C LEU A 95 -6.22 -8.77 4.10
N PHE A 96 -5.71 -7.55 4.13
CA PHE A 96 -4.71 -7.09 3.18
C PHE A 96 -3.56 -6.39 3.89
N ASN A 97 -2.36 -6.52 3.36
CA ASN A 97 -1.30 -5.54 3.57
C ASN A 97 -1.33 -4.57 2.40
N ILE A 98 -1.59 -3.29 2.69
CA ILE A 98 -1.36 -2.20 1.73
C ILE A 98 0.15 -2.05 1.65
N ASP A 99 0.74 -2.47 0.54
CA ASP A 99 2.19 -2.47 0.30
C ASP A 99 2.49 -1.58 -0.91
N ILE A 100 2.95 -0.36 -0.61
CA ILE A 100 3.38 0.61 -1.62
C ILE A 100 4.90 0.64 -1.65
N TRP A 101 5.46 -0.14 -2.56
CA TRP A 101 6.88 -0.13 -2.90
C TRP A 101 7.11 0.70 -4.15
N LEU A 102 8.04 1.66 -4.09
CA LEU A 102 8.47 2.47 -5.23
C LEU A 102 9.98 2.55 -5.30
N SER A 103 10.55 2.53 -6.51
CA SER A 103 11.97 2.74 -6.75
C SER A 103 12.26 3.37 -8.11
N ASP A 104 13.23 4.29 -8.16
CA ASP A 104 13.76 4.85 -9.41
C ASP A 104 15.05 4.13 -9.89
N GLY A 105 15.41 3.02 -9.24
CA GLY A 105 16.65 2.27 -9.48
C GLY A 105 17.85 2.75 -8.66
N ASN A 106 17.82 3.96 -8.09
CA ASN A 106 18.85 4.46 -7.18
C ASN A 106 18.34 4.56 -5.73
N ILE A 107 17.09 4.97 -5.56
CA ILE A 107 16.40 5.11 -4.28
C ILE A 107 15.14 4.26 -4.34
N GLY A 108 14.93 3.45 -3.30
CA GLY A 108 13.71 2.69 -3.12
C GLY A 108 13.16 2.85 -1.71
N LEU A 109 11.85 2.75 -1.58
CA LEU A 109 11.16 2.78 -0.29
C LEU A 109 9.90 1.93 -0.31
N ARG A 110 9.43 1.61 0.89
CA ARG A 110 8.16 0.91 1.08
C ARG A 110 7.41 1.45 2.28
N TYR A 111 6.13 1.71 2.08
CA TYR A 111 5.16 1.83 3.17
C TYR A 111 4.28 0.60 3.18
N GLU A 112 4.09 0.02 4.36
CA GLU A 112 3.25 -1.17 4.50
C GLU A 112 2.38 -1.12 5.75
N ASP A 113 1.08 -1.39 5.60
CA ASP A 113 0.14 -1.50 6.72
C ASP A 113 -0.88 -2.62 6.53
N GLY A 114 -1.13 -3.37 7.59
CA GLY A 114 -2.18 -4.38 7.64
C GLY A 114 -3.55 -3.76 7.92
N ILE A 115 -4.57 -4.18 7.16
CA ILE A 115 -5.97 -3.83 7.37
C ILE A 115 -6.86 -5.08 7.34
N ILE A 116 -8.02 -4.97 7.97
CA ILE A 116 -9.12 -5.92 7.77
C ILE A 116 -10.33 -5.17 7.23
N VAL A 117 -10.98 -5.73 6.23
CA VAL A 117 -12.22 -5.19 5.67
C VAL A 117 -13.38 -5.47 6.62
N THR A 118 -14.09 -4.43 7.04
CA THR A 118 -15.29 -4.52 7.90
C THR A 118 -16.57 -4.57 7.04
N GLN A 119 -17.75 -4.43 7.64
CA GLN A 119 -19.00 -4.39 6.89
C GLN A 119 -19.23 -3.04 6.16
N ASP A 120 -18.49 -2.00 6.56
CA ASP A 120 -18.72 -0.60 6.21
C ASP A 120 -17.44 0.15 5.82
N GLY A 121 -16.29 -0.54 5.74
CA GLY A 121 -15.01 0.06 5.38
C GLY A 121 -13.84 -0.85 5.76
N ILE A 122 -12.83 -0.26 6.41
CA ILE A 122 -11.65 -0.98 6.91
C ILE A 122 -11.41 -0.67 8.38
N ARG A 123 -10.73 -1.60 9.05
CA ARG A 123 -10.08 -1.38 10.34
C ARG A 123 -8.59 -1.61 10.19
N GLU A 124 -7.82 -0.62 10.63
CA GLU A 124 -6.37 -0.71 10.68
C GLU A 124 -5.92 -1.75 11.73
N LEU A 125 -4.98 -2.59 11.34
CA LEU A 125 -4.25 -3.49 12.25
C LEU A 125 -2.92 -2.87 12.68
N THR A 126 -2.36 -2.00 11.84
CA THR A 126 -1.15 -1.21 12.11
C THR A 126 -1.38 0.25 11.74
N SER A 127 -0.86 1.17 12.58
CA SER A 127 -1.09 2.62 12.44
C SER A 127 0.09 3.49 12.86
N TYR A 128 1.26 2.89 13.07
CA TYR A 128 2.44 3.62 13.53
C TYR A 128 2.92 4.58 12.45
N ARG A 129 2.88 5.90 12.69
CA ARG A 129 3.57 6.98 11.95
C ARG A 129 3.69 6.79 10.43
N ARG A 130 2.88 7.48 9.63
CA ARG A 130 2.98 7.46 8.16
C ARG A 130 3.69 8.69 7.60
N GLU A 131 4.02 9.68 8.40
CA GLU A 131 4.77 10.83 7.92
C GLU A 131 6.22 10.48 7.56
N VAL A 132 6.89 11.36 6.80
CA VAL A 132 8.33 11.25 6.54
C VAL A 132 9.10 11.28 7.86
N ILE A 133 9.76 10.17 8.20
CA ILE A 133 10.51 10.01 9.45
C ILE A 133 11.96 10.43 9.23
N VAL A 134 12.47 11.31 10.09
CA VAL A 134 13.89 11.66 10.19
C VAL A 134 14.36 11.33 11.60
N LEU A 135 15.49 10.63 11.70
CA LEU A 135 16.17 10.29 12.96
C LEU A 135 17.36 11.22 13.21
#